data_AF-A0A3F2RRR6-F1
#
_entry.id   AF-A0A3F2RRR6-F1
#
_cell.length_a   1.000
_cell.length_b   1.000
_cell.length_c   1.000
_cell.angle_alpha   90.00
_cell.angle_beta   90.00
_cell.angle_gamma   90.00
#
_symmetry.space_group_name_H-M   'P 1'
#
loop_
_entity.id
_entity.type
_entity.pdbx_description
1 polymer ?
#
loop_
_entity_poly.entity_id
_entity_poly.type
_entity_poly.pdbx_seq_one_letter_code
_entity_poly.pdbx_strand_id
1 'polypeptide(L)'
;MKEEFERQANELEILKLSEDTFQRAARHRREVTAAYDKLREEASQKEKRRRIDDVEKQKIVHRRRQRQWDAFKAEKVAHKEALKLEASESYSRLKTEWEAKSAEQSIKQTNLVQQLLQREEVEGEWKKMHDQLHRRVRERSKQLTAKYKSNGVVISKKEITAHAQHEILAEENEEERRKAENEWLQLEADFLQKLDTEEEERKLAENAEERATRQKSALSIQCTFRMFIAHKLLRQMLREVYVKEFNIEAQGPRYRNTITGKTSTRKPTGLGTEEIEYENCWMIMLDSVLGKLLASAIL
;
A
#
# COMPACT_ATOMS: atom_id res chain seq x y z
N MET A 1 -37.96 14.78 96.41
CA MET A 1 -38.92 15.61 95.65
C MET A 1 -38.23 16.56 94.65
N LYS A 2 -37.65 17.72 95.01
CA LYS A 2 -37.02 18.62 94.00
C LYS A 2 -35.79 18.03 93.30
N GLU A 3 -34.89 17.40 94.05
CA GLU A 3 -33.66 16.82 93.49
C GLU A 3 -33.90 15.61 92.56
N GLU A 4 -34.96 14.84 92.79
CA GLU A 4 -35.31 13.69 91.93
C GLU A 4 -35.92 14.15 90.60
N PHE A 5 -36.71 15.23 90.63
CA PHE A 5 -37.23 15.86 89.42
C PHE A 5 -36.11 16.46 88.56
N GLU A 6 -35.10 17.08 89.19
CA GLU A 6 -33.92 17.61 88.49
C GLU A 6 -33.06 16.48 87.89
N ARG A 7 -32.87 15.36 88.59
CA ARG A 7 -32.18 14.18 88.03
C ARG A 7 -32.94 13.58 86.84
N GLN A 8 -34.26 13.43 86.95
CA GLN A 8 -35.10 12.93 85.86
C GLN A 8 -35.12 13.87 84.66
N ALA A 9 -35.13 15.19 84.89
CA ALA A 9 -35.02 16.19 83.84
C ALA A 9 -33.66 16.11 83.12
N ASN A 10 -32.56 15.97 83.88
CA ASN A 10 -31.22 15.80 83.33
C ASN A 10 -31.07 14.47 82.56
N GLU A 11 -31.63 13.37 83.05
CA GLU A 11 -31.62 12.08 82.35
C GLU A 11 -32.40 12.14 81.03
N LEU A 12 -33.56 12.79 81.02
CA LEU A 12 -34.34 13.02 79.79
C LEU A 12 -33.59 13.93 78.81
N GLU A 13 -32.85 14.91 79.30
CA GLU A 13 -32.02 15.79 78.47
C GLU A 13 -30.83 15.04 77.86
N ILE A 14 -30.16 14.18 78.64
CA ILE A 14 -29.09 13.28 78.17
C ILE A 14 -29.62 12.29 77.13
N LEU A 15 -30.79 11.69 77.36
CA LEU A 15 -31.43 10.79 76.40
C LEU A 15 -31.77 11.50 75.09
N LYS A 16 -32.34 12.71 75.13
CA LYS A 16 -32.60 13.52 73.94
C LYS A 16 -31.31 13.87 73.18
N LEU A 17 -30.24 14.25 73.88
CA LEU A 17 -28.93 14.48 73.27
C LEU A 17 -28.37 13.20 72.62
N SER A 18 -28.56 12.04 73.26
CA SER A 18 -28.14 10.75 72.73
C SER A 18 -28.94 10.33 71.48
N GLU A 19 -30.24 10.60 71.45
CA GLU A 19 -31.09 10.37 70.28
C GLU A 19 -30.74 11.32 69.14
N ASP A 20 -30.50 12.60 69.43
CA ASP A 20 -30.08 13.59 68.44
C ASP A 20 -28.72 13.25 67.84
N THR A 21 -27.77 12.80 68.66
CA THR A 21 -26.45 12.35 68.18
C THR A 21 -26.56 11.08 67.34
N PHE A 22 -27.41 10.13 67.72
CA PHE A 22 -27.69 8.92 66.92
C PHE A 22 -28.34 9.28 65.56
N GLN A 23 -29.31 10.19 65.55
CA GLN A 23 -29.96 10.66 64.33
C GLN A 23 -28.97 11.40 63.42
N ARG A 24 -28.10 12.26 63.97
CA ARG A 24 -27.03 12.93 63.22
C ARG A 24 -26.05 11.92 62.63
N ALA A 25 -25.62 10.92 63.40
CA ALA A 25 -24.75 9.85 62.90
C ALA A 25 -25.43 9.02 61.81
N ALA A 26 -26.74 8.74 61.92
CA ALA A 26 -27.50 8.04 60.90
C ALA A 26 -27.67 8.86 59.61
N ARG A 27 -27.90 10.18 59.72
CA ARG A 27 -27.94 11.11 58.57
C ARG A 27 -26.59 11.19 57.88
N HIS A 28 -25.51 11.38 58.65
CA HIS A 28 -24.15 11.38 58.11
C HIS A 28 -23.81 10.07 57.37
N ARG A 29 -24.16 8.90 57.93
CA ARG A 29 -24.00 7.62 57.23
C ARG A 29 -24.73 7.59 55.89
N ARG A 30 -25.99 8.03 55.86
CA ARG A 30 -26.79 8.09 54.61
C ARG A 30 -26.20 9.07 53.59
N GLU A 31 -25.75 10.24 54.04
CA GLU A 31 -25.10 11.25 53.19
C GLU A 31 -23.79 10.73 52.59
N VAL A 32 -22.98 10.06 53.41
CA VAL A 32 -21.73 9.42 52.97
C VAL A 32 -22.04 8.31 51.95
N THR A 33 -22.99 7.42 52.23
CA THR A 33 -23.41 6.38 51.28
C THR A 33 -23.91 6.98 49.97
N ALA A 34 -24.76 8.00 50.02
CA ALA A 34 -25.26 8.69 48.83
C ALA A 34 -24.13 9.37 48.03
N ALA A 35 -23.12 9.95 48.71
CA ALA A 35 -21.96 10.53 48.05
C ALA A 35 -21.10 9.46 47.34
N TYR A 36 -20.88 8.31 47.97
CA TYR A 36 -20.16 7.18 47.35
C TYR A 36 -20.94 6.56 46.18
N ASP A 37 -22.26 6.42 46.31
CA ASP A 37 -23.10 5.91 45.22
C ASP A 37 -23.06 6.86 44.01
N LYS A 38 -23.13 8.17 44.25
CA LYS A 38 -22.97 9.18 43.20
C LYS A 38 -21.61 9.09 42.50
N LEU A 39 -20.52 8.96 43.25
CA LEU A 39 -19.18 8.78 42.68
C LEU A 39 -19.06 7.51 41.84
N ARG A 40 -19.71 6.41 42.27
CA ARG A 40 -19.74 5.16 41.52
C ARG A 40 -20.52 5.29 40.21
N GLU A 41 -21.66 5.99 40.23
CA GLU A 41 -22.43 6.28 39.02
C GLU A 41 -21.66 7.17 38.04
N GLU A 42 -21.04 8.24 38.53
CA GLU A 42 -20.20 9.14 37.73
C GLU A 42 -19.02 8.39 37.09
N ALA A 43 -18.37 7.50 37.85
CA ALA A 43 -17.31 6.63 37.33
C ALA A 43 -17.84 5.71 36.21
N SER A 44 -18.99 5.07 36.42
CA SER A 44 -19.62 4.20 35.40
C SER A 44 -20.00 4.98 34.14
N GLN A 45 -20.55 6.19 34.28
CA GLN A 45 -20.89 7.06 33.14
C GLN A 45 -19.64 7.48 32.37
N LYS A 46 -18.55 7.82 33.08
CA LYS A 46 -17.26 8.18 32.47
C LYS A 46 -16.66 7.02 31.70
N GLU A 47 -16.74 5.80 32.22
CA GLU A 47 -16.32 4.59 31.51
C GLU A 47 -17.16 4.34 30.25
N LYS A 48 -18.49 4.49 30.33
CA LYS A 48 -19.37 4.36 29.17
C LYS A 48 -19.00 5.37 28.07
N ARG A 49 -18.74 6.63 28.43
CA ARG A 49 -18.30 7.66 27.47
C ARG A 49 -16.96 7.30 26.83
N ARG A 50 -15.97 6.87 27.63
CA ARG A 50 -14.67 6.41 27.09
C ARG A 50 -14.83 5.30 26.07
N ARG A 51 -15.70 4.31 26.33
CA ARG A 51 -15.98 3.22 25.38
C ARG A 51 -16.57 3.75 24.06
N ILE A 52 -17.51 4.70 24.14
CA ILE A 52 -18.10 5.33 22.96
C ILE A 52 -17.03 6.08 22.17
N ASP A 53 -16.25 6.94 22.83
CA ASP A 53 -15.19 7.73 22.21
C ASP A 53 -14.13 6.83 21.55
N ASP A 54 -13.77 5.71 22.19
CA ASP A 54 -12.80 4.77 21.64
C ASP A 54 -13.33 4.06 20.38
N VAL A 55 -14.62 3.70 20.35
CA VAL A 55 -15.27 3.16 19.15
C VAL A 55 -15.32 4.21 18.04
N GLU A 56 -15.61 5.47 18.36
CA GLU A 56 -15.63 6.56 17.37
C GLU A 56 -14.23 6.84 16.81
N LYS A 57 -13.20 6.88 17.66
CA LYS A 57 -11.81 6.98 17.23
C LYS A 57 -11.44 5.85 16.28
N GLN A 58 -11.82 4.62 16.60
CA GLN A 58 -11.58 3.47 15.71
C GLN A 58 -12.27 3.65 14.34
N LYS A 59 -13.51 4.13 14.30
CA LYS A 59 -14.21 4.44 13.04
C LYS A 59 -13.49 5.50 12.22
N ILE A 60 -13.01 6.57 12.85
CA ILE A 60 -12.25 7.64 12.19
C ILE A 60 -10.95 7.09 11.60
N VAL A 61 -10.20 6.31 12.38
CA VAL A 61 -8.95 5.67 11.94
C VAL A 61 -9.21 4.73 10.76
N HIS A 62 -10.27 3.92 10.84
CA HIS A 62 -10.66 3.01 9.75
C HIS A 62 -10.99 3.78 8.47
N ARG A 63 -11.84 4.80 8.54
CA ARG A 63 -12.19 5.63 7.37
C ARG A 63 -10.97 6.34 6.79
N ARG A 64 -10.05 6.84 7.63
CA ARG A 64 -8.81 7.45 7.16
C ARG A 64 -7.95 6.45 6.39
N ARG A 65 -7.76 5.24 6.93
CA ARG A 65 -7.03 4.16 6.24
C ARG A 65 -7.70 3.76 4.93
N GLN A 66 -9.03 3.69 4.92
CA GLN A 66 -9.79 3.41 3.70
C GLN A 66 -9.53 4.48 2.64
N ARG A 67 -9.62 5.77 2.97
CA ARG A 67 -9.29 6.85 2.03
C ARG A 67 -7.85 6.79 1.53
N GLN A 68 -6.90 6.50 2.42
CA GLN A 68 -5.49 6.34 2.03
C GLN A 68 -5.31 5.17 1.05
N TRP A 69 -6.02 4.07 1.30
CA TRP A 69 -6.00 2.90 0.43
C TRP A 69 -6.66 3.17 -0.92
N ASP A 70 -7.80 3.86 -0.93
CA ASP A 70 -8.49 4.26 -2.15
C ASP A 70 -7.65 5.26 -2.97
N ALA A 71 -7.00 6.21 -2.31
CA ALA A 71 -6.06 7.14 -2.95
C ALA A 71 -4.86 6.40 -3.57
N PHE A 72 -4.25 5.46 -2.83
CA PHE A 72 -3.17 4.62 -3.35
C PHE A 72 -3.60 3.81 -4.58
N LYS A 73 -4.79 3.22 -4.57
CA LYS A 73 -5.34 2.51 -5.73
C LYS A 73 -5.58 3.45 -6.91
N ALA A 74 -6.17 4.61 -6.66
CA ALA A 74 -6.44 5.61 -7.69
C ALA A 74 -5.14 6.09 -8.35
N GLU A 75 -4.10 6.35 -7.55
CA GLU A 75 -2.77 6.71 -8.04
C GLU A 75 -2.17 5.61 -8.92
N LYS A 76 -2.29 4.34 -8.51
CA LYS A 76 -1.80 3.21 -9.30
C LYS A 76 -2.54 3.05 -10.64
N VAL A 77 -3.84 3.33 -10.67
CA VAL A 77 -4.64 3.34 -11.91
C VAL A 77 -4.24 4.51 -12.79
N ALA A 78 -4.16 5.72 -12.23
CA ALA A 78 -3.76 6.93 -12.94
C ALA A 78 -2.37 6.80 -13.57
N HIS A 79 -1.42 6.17 -12.86
CA HIS A 79 -0.08 5.90 -13.40
C HIS A 79 -0.13 4.97 -14.61
N LYS A 80 -0.94 3.90 -14.57
CA LYS A 80 -1.14 3.00 -15.72
C LYS A 80 -1.81 3.70 -16.90
N GLU A 81 -2.78 4.57 -16.64
CA GLU A 81 -3.45 5.36 -17.67
C GLU A 81 -2.48 6.38 -18.31
N ALA A 82 -1.65 7.04 -17.50
CA ALA A 82 -0.63 7.97 -17.99
C ALA A 82 0.37 7.28 -18.91
N LEU A 83 0.86 6.08 -18.54
CA LEU A 83 1.76 5.29 -19.39
C LEU A 83 1.10 4.88 -20.72
N LYS A 84 -0.19 4.51 -20.70
CA LYS A 84 -0.94 4.21 -21.94
C LYS A 84 -1.09 5.44 -22.83
N LEU A 85 -1.37 6.59 -22.22
CA LEU A 85 -1.47 7.86 -22.94
C LEU A 85 -0.13 8.19 -23.59
N GLU A 86 0.97 8.13 -22.84
CA GLU A 86 2.33 8.38 -23.34
C GLU A 86 2.71 7.43 -24.48
N ALA A 87 2.38 6.13 -24.36
CA ALA A 87 2.60 5.16 -25.44
C ALA A 87 1.77 5.49 -26.69
N SER A 88 0.51 5.90 -26.53
CA SER A 88 -0.36 6.28 -27.65
C SER A 88 0.10 7.57 -28.35
N GLU A 89 0.58 8.55 -27.57
CA GLU A 89 1.16 9.78 -28.11
C GLU A 89 2.46 9.49 -28.86
N SER A 90 3.33 8.64 -28.30
CA SER A 90 4.58 8.23 -28.93
C SER A 90 4.34 7.48 -30.23
N TYR A 91 3.37 6.56 -30.25
CA TYR A 91 2.96 5.87 -31.48
C TYR A 91 2.44 6.85 -32.54
N SER A 92 1.61 7.81 -32.12
CA SER A 92 1.06 8.83 -33.03
C SER A 92 2.17 9.69 -33.65
N ARG A 93 3.15 10.13 -32.84
CA ARG A 93 4.32 10.88 -33.31
C ARG A 93 5.13 10.07 -34.33
N LEU A 94 5.47 8.83 -33.99
CA LEU A 94 6.19 7.91 -34.87
C LEU A 94 5.48 7.76 -36.22
N LYS A 95 4.16 7.57 -36.20
CA LYS A 95 3.35 7.45 -37.40
C LYS A 95 3.40 8.72 -38.25
N THR A 96 3.19 9.88 -37.64
CA THR A 96 3.21 11.16 -38.37
C THR A 96 4.59 11.47 -38.97
N GLU A 97 5.67 11.14 -38.27
CA GLU A 97 7.03 11.29 -38.75
C GLU A 97 7.31 10.36 -39.94
N TRP A 98 6.86 9.11 -39.88
CA TRP A 98 6.97 8.17 -40.99
C TRP A 98 6.14 8.61 -42.20
N GLU A 99 4.89 9.03 -42.01
CA GLU A 99 4.03 9.51 -43.09
C GLU A 99 4.67 10.71 -43.82
N ALA A 100 5.21 11.67 -43.07
CA ALA A 100 5.92 12.81 -43.64
C ALA A 100 7.17 12.39 -44.43
N LYS A 101 7.99 11.50 -43.84
CA LYS A 101 9.20 10.98 -44.49
C LYS A 101 8.88 10.19 -45.76
N SER A 102 7.88 9.32 -45.72
CA SER A 102 7.43 8.52 -46.85
C SER A 102 6.87 9.40 -47.98
N ALA A 103 6.06 10.41 -47.64
CA ALA A 103 5.54 11.37 -48.61
C ALA A 103 6.67 12.15 -49.31
N GLU A 104 7.65 12.65 -48.54
CA GLU A 104 8.82 13.32 -49.11
C GLU A 104 9.62 12.41 -50.04
N GLN A 105 9.87 11.16 -49.63
CA GLN A 105 10.60 10.19 -50.44
C GLN A 105 9.84 9.86 -51.72
N SER A 106 8.53 9.61 -51.64
CA SER A 106 7.67 9.36 -52.80
C SER A 106 7.71 10.51 -53.81
N ILE A 107 7.64 11.76 -53.33
CA ILE A 107 7.72 12.94 -54.21
C ILE A 107 9.10 13.03 -54.88
N LYS A 108 10.18 12.84 -54.11
CA LYS A 108 11.57 12.87 -54.63
C LYS A 108 11.78 11.79 -55.69
N GLN A 109 11.32 10.56 -55.45
CA GLN A 109 11.43 9.45 -56.39
C GLN A 109 10.60 9.68 -57.66
N THR A 110 9.34 10.11 -57.51
CA THR A 110 8.47 10.40 -58.66
C THR A 110 9.12 11.44 -59.57
N ASN A 111 9.62 12.54 -58.99
CA ASN A 111 10.31 13.59 -59.72
C ASN A 111 11.60 13.09 -60.40
N LEU A 112 12.38 12.25 -59.72
CA LEU A 112 13.59 11.66 -60.28
C LEU A 112 13.27 10.78 -61.48
N VAL A 113 12.34 9.84 -61.36
CA VAL A 113 11.93 8.93 -62.45
C VAL A 113 11.38 9.74 -63.63
N GLN A 114 10.55 10.74 -63.37
CA GLN A 114 10.01 11.62 -64.41
C GLN A 114 11.12 12.40 -65.15
N GLN A 115 12.10 12.95 -64.42
CA GLN A 115 13.24 13.63 -65.03
C GLN A 115 14.12 12.69 -65.85
N LEU A 116 14.37 11.46 -65.37
CA LEU A 116 15.16 10.46 -66.09
C LEU A 116 14.46 9.97 -67.36
N LEU A 117 13.14 9.90 -67.38
CA LEU A 117 12.36 9.52 -68.56
C LEU A 117 12.31 10.63 -69.63
N GLN A 118 12.46 11.90 -69.23
CA GLN A 118 12.45 13.06 -70.14
C GLN A 118 13.81 13.34 -70.79
N ARG A 119 14.92 12.98 -70.15
CA ARG A 119 16.26 13.18 -70.71
C ARG A 119 16.58 12.12 -71.76
N GLU A 120 17.40 12.48 -72.75
CA GLU A 120 17.88 11.56 -73.79
C GLU A 120 19.22 10.91 -73.42
N GLU A 121 20.08 11.63 -72.70
CA GLU A 121 21.36 11.12 -72.20
C GLU A 121 21.61 11.57 -70.77
N VAL A 122 22.09 10.64 -69.94
CA VAL A 122 22.43 10.87 -68.55
C VAL A 122 23.81 10.26 -68.27
N GLU A 123 24.73 11.08 -67.77
CA GLU A 123 26.07 10.65 -67.35
C GLU A 123 26.13 10.45 -65.83
N GLY A 124 27.03 9.57 -65.36
CA GLY A 124 27.26 9.32 -63.93
C GLY A 124 26.37 8.23 -63.32
N GLU A 125 26.05 8.38 -62.02
CA GLU A 125 25.45 7.35 -61.17
C GLU A 125 24.05 6.91 -61.62
N TRP A 126 23.31 7.81 -62.28
CA TRP A 126 21.95 7.57 -62.73
C TRP A 126 21.85 6.89 -64.09
N LYS A 127 22.97 6.73 -64.81
CA LYS A 127 22.99 6.13 -66.16
C LYS A 127 22.40 4.72 -66.18
N LYS A 128 22.70 3.90 -65.16
CA LYS A 128 22.18 2.53 -65.06
C LYS A 128 20.66 2.51 -64.89
N MET A 129 20.13 3.35 -64.01
CA MET A 129 18.69 3.47 -63.77
C MET A 129 17.97 4.03 -65.00
N HIS A 130 18.56 5.07 -65.61
CA HIS A 130 18.07 5.65 -66.86
C HIS A 130 17.99 4.62 -67.99
N ASP A 131 19.07 3.87 -68.23
CA ASP A 131 19.11 2.81 -69.24
C ASP A 131 18.06 1.72 -68.96
N GLN A 132 17.85 1.36 -67.70
CA GLN A 132 16.85 0.37 -67.28
C GLN A 132 15.43 0.87 -67.54
N LEU A 133 15.11 2.11 -67.14
CA LEU A 133 13.81 2.74 -67.37
C LEU A 133 13.51 2.83 -68.88
N HIS A 134 14.45 3.30 -69.69
CA HIS A 134 14.27 3.37 -71.15
C HIS A 134 14.20 2.01 -71.84
N ARG A 135 14.84 0.97 -71.29
CA ARG A 135 14.61 -0.42 -71.73
C ARG A 135 13.18 -0.87 -71.43
N ARG A 136 12.71 -0.68 -70.20
CA ARG A 136 11.32 -0.97 -69.80
C ARG A 136 10.33 -0.24 -70.69
N VAL A 137 10.54 1.06 -70.96
CA VAL A 137 9.64 1.87 -71.85
C VAL A 137 9.58 1.28 -73.25
N ARG A 138 10.73 0.90 -73.82
CA ARG A 138 10.78 0.29 -75.16
C ARG A 138 10.04 -1.05 -75.20
N GLU A 139 10.21 -1.89 -74.19
CA GLU A 139 9.52 -3.18 -74.08
C GLU A 139 8.02 -2.98 -73.91
N ARG A 140 7.60 -2.09 -73.02
CA ARG A 140 6.19 -1.77 -72.77
C ARG A 140 5.51 -1.15 -73.98
N SER A 141 6.20 -0.27 -74.69
CA SER A 141 5.73 0.32 -75.96
C SER A 141 5.51 -0.75 -77.03
N LYS A 142 6.39 -1.76 -77.13
CA LYS A 142 6.21 -2.91 -78.04
C LYS A 142 4.97 -3.72 -77.67
N GLN A 143 4.78 -4.01 -76.38
CA GLN A 143 3.60 -4.73 -75.86
C GLN A 143 2.30 -3.97 -76.17
N LEU A 144 2.25 -2.67 -75.90
CA LEU A 144 1.09 -1.82 -76.17
C LEU A 144 0.80 -1.74 -77.67
N THR A 145 1.83 -1.57 -78.51
CA THR A 145 1.68 -1.58 -79.97
C THR A 145 1.07 -2.90 -80.46
N ALA A 146 1.50 -4.04 -79.92
CA ALA A 146 0.94 -5.34 -80.26
C ALA A 146 -0.53 -5.46 -79.84
N LYS A 147 -0.88 -5.00 -78.62
CA LYS A 147 -2.27 -4.99 -78.10
C LYS A 147 -3.20 -4.10 -78.94
N TYR A 148 -2.76 -2.91 -79.32
CA TYR A 148 -3.59 -2.01 -80.13
C TYR A 148 -3.76 -2.53 -81.57
N LYS A 149 -2.71 -3.11 -82.15
CA LYS A 149 -2.80 -3.79 -83.45
C LYS A 149 -3.77 -4.97 -83.44
N SER A 150 -3.77 -5.81 -82.40
CA SER A 150 -4.72 -6.91 -82.28
C SER A 150 -6.16 -6.43 -82.10
N ASN A 151 -6.36 -5.26 -81.49
CA ASN A 151 -7.68 -4.65 -81.28
C ASN A 151 -8.13 -3.76 -82.44
N GLY A 152 -7.35 -3.65 -83.52
CA GLY A 152 -7.69 -2.86 -84.71
C GLY A 152 -7.62 -1.34 -84.52
N VAL A 153 -6.99 -0.84 -83.45
CA VAL A 153 -6.88 0.59 -83.16
C VAL A 153 -5.52 1.12 -83.61
N VAL A 154 -5.51 2.18 -84.44
CA VAL A 154 -4.29 2.84 -84.89
C VAL A 154 -4.00 4.04 -83.97
N ILE A 155 -3.00 3.89 -83.11
CA ILE A 155 -2.53 4.92 -82.18
C ILE A 155 -1.15 5.42 -82.63
N SER A 156 -0.86 6.71 -82.43
CA SER A 156 0.43 7.27 -82.80
C SER A 156 1.56 6.69 -81.95
N LYS A 157 2.77 6.62 -82.50
CA LYS A 157 3.95 6.14 -81.75
C LYS A 157 4.22 6.98 -80.49
N LYS A 158 3.98 8.31 -80.57
CA LYS A 158 4.20 9.25 -79.46
C LYS A 158 3.24 8.98 -78.29
N GLU A 159 1.98 8.68 -78.57
CA GLU A 159 0.99 8.33 -77.55
C GLU A 159 1.30 6.97 -76.92
N ILE A 160 1.73 5.98 -77.72
CA ILE A 160 2.12 4.66 -77.19
C ILE A 160 3.32 4.79 -76.25
N THR A 161 4.32 5.61 -76.59
CA THR A 161 5.47 5.86 -75.71
C THR A 161 5.08 6.62 -74.45
N ALA A 162 4.19 7.60 -74.54
CA ALA A 162 3.69 8.33 -73.37
C ALA A 162 2.90 7.40 -72.43
N HIS A 163 2.08 6.51 -72.98
CA HIS A 163 1.35 5.50 -72.20
C HIS A 163 2.31 4.52 -71.52
N ALA A 164 3.34 4.06 -72.23
CA ALA A 164 4.38 3.21 -71.66
C ALA A 164 5.15 3.90 -70.50
N GLN A 165 5.47 5.19 -70.65
CA GLN A 165 6.11 5.98 -69.59
C GLN A 165 5.20 6.14 -68.36
N HIS A 166 3.91 6.41 -68.56
CA HIS A 166 2.93 6.49 -67.48
C HIS A 166 2.76 5.16 -66.73
N GLU A 167 2.67 4.03 -67.44
CA GLU A 167 2.57 2.71 -66.79
C GLU A 167 3.82 2.39 -65.95
N ILE A 168 5.01 2.71 -66.46
CA ILE A 168 6.26 2.47 -65.72
C ILE A 168 6.36 3.38 -64.50
N LEU A 169 6.02 4.66 -64.63
CA LEU A 169 6.00 5.58 -63.49
C LEU A 169 4.99 5.11 -62.42
N ALA A 170 3.83 4.57 -62.82
CA ALA A 170 2.88 3.98 -61.89
C ALA A 170 3.44 2.70 -61.20
N GLU A 171 4.16 1.85 -61.93
CA GLU A 171 4.84 0.67 -61.37
C GLU A 171 5.93 1.06 -60.36
N GLU A 172 6.79 2.03 -60.68
CA GLU A 172 7.83 2.53 -59.76
C GLU A 172 7.20 3.13 -58.49
N ASN A 173 6.12 3.92 -58.63
CA ASN A 173 5.39 4.47 -57.50
C ASN A 173 4.71 3.40 -56.63
N GLU A 174 4.32 2.26 -57.21
CA GLU A 174 3.77 1.12 -56.48
C GLU A 174 4.88 0.35 -55.75
N GLU A 175 6.05 0.18 -56.36
CA GLU A 175 7.21 -0.44 -55.74
C GLU A 175 7.73 0.38 -54.55
N GLU A 176 7.81 1.70 -54.67
CA GLU A 176 8.18 2.60 -53.56
C GLU A 176 7.13 2.59 -52.44
N ARG A 177 5.84 2.52 -52.78
CA ARG A 177 4.78 2.33 -51.77
C ARG A 177 4.96 1.03 -50.99
N ARG A 178 5.24 -0.10 -51.66
CA ARG A 178 5.51 -1.38 -50.99
C ARG A 178 6.74 -1.33 -50.11
N LYS A 179 7.81 -0.65 -50.53
CA LYS A 179 9.01 -0.47 -49.69
C LYS A 179 8.66 0.33 -48.44
N ALA A 180 7.96 1.46 -48.61
CA ALA A 180 7.51 2.28 -47.48
C ALA A 180 6.61 1.51 -46.51
N GLU A 181 5.67 0.70 -47.02
CA GLU A 181 4.82 -0.18 -46.20
C GLU A 181 5.65 -1.21 -45.42
N ASN A 182 6.62 -1.85 -46.05
CA ASN A 182 7.50 -2.80 -45.37
C ASN A 182 8.36 -2.13 -44.30
N GLU A 183 8.89 -0.93 -44.59
CA GLU A 183 9.62 -0.12 -43.62
C GLU A 183 8.73 0.27 -42.43
N TRP A 184 7.47 0.64 -42.69
CA TRP A 184 6.50 0.91 -41.63
C TRP A 184 6.25 -0.30 -40.76
N LEU A 185 6.00 -1.47 -41.37
CA LEU A 185 5.76 -2.71 -40.64
C LEU A 185 6.94 -3.08 -39.74
N GLN A 186 8.17 -2.87 -40.21
CA GLN A 186 9.38 -3.09 -39.40
C GLN A 186 9.47 -2.10 -38.24
N LEU A 187 9.29 -0.80 -38.50
CA LEU A 187 9.33 0.24 -37.47
C LEU A 187 8.24 0.04 -36.41
N GLU A 188 7.03 -0.33 -36.83
CA GLU A 188 5.91 -0.61 -35.96
C GLU A 188 6.17 -1.87 -35.12
N ALA A 189 6.70 -2.94 -35.71
CA ALA A 189 7.09 -4.14 -34.99
C ALA A 189 8.18 -3.84 -33.94
N ASP A 190 9.21 -3.09 -34.31
CA ASP A 190 10.29 -2.70 -33.40
C ASP A 190 9.77 -1.83 -32.24
N PHE A 191 8.81 -0.94 -32.51
CA PHE A 191 8.19 -0.10 -31.48
C PHE A 191 7.35 -0.92 -30.51
N LEU A 192 6.50 -1.83 -31.03
CA LEU A 192 5.69 -2.72 -30.20
C LEU A 192 6.55 -3.66 -29.36
N GLN A 193 7.61 -4.23 -29.95
CA GLN A 193 8.55 -5.08 -29.22
C GLN A 193 9.22 -4.32 -28.07
N LYS A 194 9.61 -3.06 -28.28
CA LYS A 194 10.16 -2.21 -27.22
C LYS A 194 9.15 -2.00 -26.09
N LEU A 195 7.90 -1.65 -26.42
CA LEU A 195 6.85 -1.49 -25.42
C LEU A 195 6.64 -2.77 -24.59
N ASP A 196 6.59 -3.92 -25.24
CA ASP A 196 6.44 -5.21 -24.56
C ASP A 196 7.63 -5.49 -23.62
N THR A 197 8.87 -5.26 -24.08
CA THR A 197 10.06 -5.45 -23.24
C THR A 197 10.07 -4.51 -22.03
N GLU A 198 9.72 -3.23 -22.20
CA GLU A 198 9.63 -2.28 -21.10
C GLU A 198 8.53 -2.65 -20.10
N GLU A 199 7.39 -3.13 -20.58
CA GLU A 199 6.32 -3.63 -19.71
C GLU A 199 6.75 -4.84 -18.89
N GLU A 200 7.45 -5.80 -19.52
CA GLU A 200 7.98 -6.99 -18.83
C GLU A 200 9.00 -6.61 -17.76
N GLU A 201 9.94 -5.72 -18.07
CA GLU A 201 10.93 -5.22 -17.12
C GLU A 201 10.26 -4.53 -15.92
N ARG A 202 9.25 -3.69 -16.16
CA ARG A 202 8.47 -3.03 -15.10
C ARG A 202 7.76 -4.05 -14.21
N LYS A 203 7.08 -5.04 -14.81
CA LYS A 203 6.38 -6.11 -14.07
C LYS A 203 7.38 -6.94 -13.25
N LEU A 204 8.57 -7.21 -13.81
CA LEU A 204 9.61 -7.95 -13.13
C LEU A 204 10.17 -7.17 -11.93
N ALA A 205 10.42 -5.87 -12.09
CA ALA A 205 10.87 -4.98 -11.04
C ALA A 205 9.83 -4.86 -9.91
N GLU A 206 8.55 -4.64 -10.24
CA GLU A 206 7.45 -4.59 -9.26
C GLU A 206 7.36 -5.91 -8.48
N ASN A 207 7.42 -7.05 -9.17
CA ASN A 207 7.41 -8.37 -8.54
C ASN A 207 8.64 -8.60 -7.63
N ALA A 208 9.82 -8.12 -8.02
CA ALA A 208 11.02 -8.23 -7.22
C ALA A 208 10.92 -7.39 -5.94
N GLU A 209 10.42 -6.16 -6.04
CA GLU A 209 10.16 -5.29 -4.90
C GLU A 209 9.10 -5.89 -3.96
N GLU A 210 8.00 -6.41 -4.52
CA GLU A 210 6.97 -7.08 -3.74
C GLU A 210 7.51 -8.33 -3.01
N ARG A 211 8.35 -9.13 -3.66
CA ARG A 211 9.00 -10.27 -3.01
C ARG A 211 9.92 -9.82 -1.88
N ALA A 212 10.74 -8.79 -2.11
CA ALA A 212 11.66 -8.26 -1.09
C ALA A 212 10.92 -7.69 0.12
N THR A 213 9.83 -6.96 -0.11
CA THR A 213 8.97 -6.43 0.97
C THR A 213 8.29 -7.55 1.74
N ARG A 214 7.69 -8.54 1.06
CA ARG A 214 7.10 -9.73 1.71
C ARG A 214 8.12 -10.50 2.54
N GLN A 215 9.34 -10.69 2.03
CA GLN A 215 10.42 -11.35 2.78
C GLN A 215 10.81 -10.55 4.04
N LYS A 216 10.99 -9.23 3.93
CA LYS A 216 11.27 -8.37 5.09
C LYS A 216 10.15 -8.45 6.14
N SER A 217 8.90 -8.39 5.71
CA SER A 217 7.74 -8.54 6.61
C SER A 217 7.71 -9.91 7.28
N ALA A 218 7.94 -10.98 6.53
CA ALA A 218 7.98 -12.35 7.08
C ALA A 218 9.08 -12.51 8.13
N LEU A 219 10.29 -12.00 7.86
CA LEU A 219 11.40 -12.03 8.83
C LEU A 219 11.06 -11.24 10.11
N SER A 220 10.43 -10.06 9.98
CA SER A 220 9.99 -9.27 11.13
C SER A 220 8.98 -10.03 12.01
N ILE A 221 7.99 -10.67 11.39
CA ILE A 221 7.00 -11.50 12.11
C ILE A 221 7.67 -12.70 12.78
N GLN A 222 8.59 -13.38 12.09
CA GLN A 222 9.32 -14.51 12.66
C GLN A 222 10.19 -14.09 13.86
N CYS A 223 10.90 -12.97 13.75
CA CYS A 223 11.71 -12.43 14.85
C CYS A 223 10.85 -12.08 16.06
N THR A 224 9.76 -11.34 15.86
CA THR A 224 8.83 -10.98 16.94
C THR A 224 8.20 -12.21 17.59
N PHE A 225 7.84 -13.24 16.82
CA PHE A 225 7.32 -14.49 17.36
C PHE A 225 8.36 -15.27 18.17
N ARG A 226 9.59 -15.38 17.68
CA ARG A 226 10.70 -16.02 18.41
C ARG A 226 10.99 -15.30 19.72
N MET A 227 11.02 -13.96 19.72
CA MET A 227 11.15 -13.16 20.93
C MET A 227 9.99 -13.39 21.90
N PHE A 228 8.76 -13.45 21.39
CA PHE A 228 7.59 -13.75 22.21
C PHE A 228 7.70 -15.11 22.92
N ILE A 229 8.09 -16.16 22.19
CA ILE A 229 8.32 -17.49 22.77
C ILE A 229 9.44 -17.44 23.81
N ALA A 230 10.57 -16.82 23.49
CA ALA A 230 11.71 -16.72 24.40
C ALA A 230 11.33 -16.00 25.70
N HIS A 231 10.59 -14.89 25.61
CA HIS A 231 10.09 -14.18 26.78
C HIS A 231 9.10 -15.03 27.59
N LYS A 232 8.20 -15.77 26.93
CA LYS A 232 7.26 -16.66 27.60
C LYS A 232 8.00 -17.76 28.38
N LEU A 233 9.00 -18.40 27.76
CA LEU A 233 9.81 -19.44 28.40
C LEU A 233 10.61 -18.87 29.57
N LEU A 234 11.26 -17.72 29.39
CA LEU A 234 12.01 -17.05 30.45
C LEU A 234 11.11 -16.71 31.65
N ARG A 235 9.89 -16.19 31.40
CA ARG A 235 8.93 -15.91 32.46
C ARG A 235 8.52 -17.18 33.22
N GLN A 236 8.28 -18.28 32.52
CA GLN A 236 7.99 -19.57 33.14
C GLN A 236 9.14 -20.03 34.04
N MET A 237 10.38 -20.00 33.54
CA MET A 237 11.56 -20.37 34.34
C MET A 237 11.73 -19.46 35.57
N LEU A 238 11.50 -18.15 35.42
CA LEU A 238 11.56 -17.21 36.54
C LEU A 238 10.47 -17.48 37.57
N ARG A 239 9.26 -17.87 37.14
CA ARG A 239 8.17 -18.26 38.05
C ARG A 239 8.52 -19.49 38.88
N GLU A 240 9.22 -20.45 38.30
CA GLU A 240 9.67 -21.66 39.01
C GLU A 240 10.80 -21.35 40.02
N VAL A 241 11.65 -20.37 39.72
CA VAL A 241 12.83 -20.05 40.56
C VAL A 241 12.52 -19.01 41.65
N TYR A 242 11.57 -18.11 41.44
CA TYR A 242 11.27 -17.04 42.39
C TYR A 242 10.00 -17.33 43.19
N VAL A 243 10.11 -17.15 44.50
CA VAL A 243 8.96 -17.19 45.42
C VAL A 243 8.67 -15.79 45.91
N LYS A 244 7.39 -15.43 45.98
CA LYS A 244 6.92 -14.16 46.52
C LYS A 244 6.46 -14.36 47.96
N GLU A 245 7.18 -13.70 48.86
CA GLU A 245 6.96 -13.74 50.30
C GLU A 245 6.54 -12.35 50.77
N PHE A 246 5.85 -12.27 51.91
CA PHE A 246 5.54 -11.00 52.55
C PHE A 246 6.61 -10.66 53.59
N ASN A 247 7.25 -9.50 53.48
CA ASN A 247 8.19 -9.02 54.48
C ASN A 247 7.47 -8.16 55.53
N ILE A 248 7.53 -8.60 56.78
CA ILE A 248 6.89 -7.94 57.93
C ILE A 248 7.52 -6.58 58.21
N GLU A 249 8.86 -6.49 58.17
CA GLU A 249 9.59 -5.25 58.49
C GLU A 249 9.33 -4.13 57.47
N ALA A 250 9.18 -4.51 56.20
CA ALA A 250 8.95 -3.58 55.10
C ALA A 250 7.46 -3.44 54.71
N GLN A 251 6.56 -4.18 55.37
CA GLN A 251 5.14 -4.31 55.05
C GLN A 251 4.86 -4.44 53.54
N GLY A 252 5.59 -5.31 52.86
CA GLY A 252 5.56 -5.36 51.40
C GLY A 252 6.08 -6.66 50.80
N PRO A 253 5.93 -6.84 49.47
CA PRO A 253 6.37 -8.04 48.79
C PRO A 253 7.91 -8.15 48.76
N ARG A 254 8.41 -9.36 49.03
CA ARG A 254 9.81 -9.75 48.93
C ARG A 254 9.91 -10.95 48.01
N TYR A 255 10.80 -10.87 47.02
CA TYR A 255 11.05 -11.94 46.06
C TYR A 255 12.33 -12.65 46.46
N ARG A 256 12.25 -13.95 46.75
CA ARG A 256 13.41 -14.79 47.05
C ARG A 256 13.69 -15.71 45.85
N ASN A 257 14.94 -15.72 45.41
CA ASN A 257 15.43 -16.68 44.44
C ASN A 257 15.76 -18.00 45.17
N THR A 258 15.08 -19.09 44.83
CA THR A 258 15.21 -20.39 45.50
C THR A 258 16.57 -21.05 45.30
N ILE A 259 17.26 -20.76 44.19
CA ILE A 259 18.57 -21.35 43.85
C ILE A 259 19.70 -20.64 44.60
N THR A 260 19.69 -19.31 44.60
CA THR A 260 20.78 -18.50 45.18
C THR A 260 20.51 -18.04 46.61
N GLY A 261 19.28 -18.16 47.09
CA GLY A 261 18.81 -17.65 48.38
C GLY A 261 18.74 -16.12 48.47
N LYS A 262 19.16 -15.39 47.42
CA LYS A 262 19.16 -13.92 47.42
C LYS A 262 17.73 -13.38 47.38
N THR A 263 17.50 -12.31 48.13
CA THR A 263 16.18 -11.68 48.22
C THR A 263 16.21 -10.25 47.70
N SER A 264 15.13 -9.83 47.05
CA SER A 264 14.94 -8.49 46.51
C SER A 264 13.53 -7.98 46.87
N THR A 265 13.40 -6.70 47.18
CA THR A 265 12.10 -6.02 47.33
C THR A 265 11.50 -5.63 45.98
N ARG A 266 12.32 -5.60 44.92
CA ARG A 266 11.87 -5.33 43.55
C ARG A 266 11.58 -6.63 42.82
N LYS A 267 10.46 -6.63 42.10
CA LYS A 267 10.07 -7.71 41.19
C LYS A 267 11.18 -7.95 40.15
N PRO A 268 11.55 -9.21 39.86
CA PRO A 268 12.54 -9.49 38.83
C PRO A 268 12.07 -8.95 37.48
N THR A 269 12.93 -8.20 36.81
CA THR A 269 12.60 -7.48 35.57
C THR A 269 12.10 -8.41 34.46
N GLY A 270 12.59 -9.65 34.40
CA GLY A 270 12.19 -10.63 33.40
C GLY A 270 10.74 -11.14 33.52
N LEU A 271 10.06 -10.94 34.66
CA LEU A 271 8.64 -11.33 34.82
C LEU A 271 7.67 -10.40 34.08
N GLY A 272 8.09 -9.17 33.76
CA GLY A 272 7.23 -8.19 33.08
C GLY A 272 5.90 -7.96 33.81
N THR A 273 4.80 -8.11 33.10
CA THR A 273 3.43 -7.93 33.63
C THR A 273 2.89 -9.13 34.40
N GLU A 274 3.51 -10.31 34.31
CA GLU A 274 3.06 -11.51 35.03
C GLU A 274 3.45 -11.44 36.50
N GLU A 275 2.53 -11.70 37.40
CA GLU A 275 2.75 -11.64 38.85
C GLU A 275 2.89 -13.05 39.44
N ILE A 276 3.77 -13.22 40.42
CA ILE A 276 3.90 -14.46 41.20
C ILE A 276 2.94 -14.38 42.37
N GLU A 277 2.19 -15.45 42.62
CA GLU A 277 1.28 -15.57 43.76
C GLU A 277 2.09 -15.66 45.07
N TYR A 278 1.49 -15.22 46.18
CA TYR A 278 2.12 -15.38 47.48
C TYR A 278 2.24 -16.86 47.83
N GLU A 279 3.31 -17.22 48.53
CA GLU A 279 3.43 -18.55 49.09
C GLU A 279 2.29 -18.80 50.09
N ASN A 280 1.61 -19.95 49.97
CA ASN A 280 0.49 -20.35 50.81
C ASN A 280 0.95 -20.61 52.25
N CYS A 281 1.18 -19.54 52.99
CA CYS A 281 1.65 -19.57 54.36
C CYS A 281 0.80 -18.66 55.24
N TRP A 282 0.55 -19.11 56.46
CA TRP A 282 -0.14 -18.31 57.47
C TRP A 282 0.90 -17.46 58.20
N MET A 283 0.72 -16.14 58.18
CA MET A 283 1.59 -15.21 58.90
C MET A 283 0.82 -14.47 60.00
N ILE A 284 1.42 -14.42 61.19
CA ILE A 284 0.87 -13.69 62.34
C ILE A 284 1.43 -12.28 62.30
N MET A 285 0.57 -11.29 62.05
CA MET A 285 0.93 -9.87 62.06
C MET A 285 0.71 -9.31 63.47
N LEU A 286 1.75 -8.72 64.06
CA LEU A 286 1.64 -7.98 65.32
C LEU A 286 1.43 -6.50 64.98
N ASP A 287 0.20 -6.02 65.17
CA ASP A 287 -0.12 -4.59 64.99
C ASP A 287 0.18 -3.83 66.29
N SER A 288 0.94 -2.74 66.19
CA SER A 288 1.36 -1.93 67.35
C SER A 288 0.21 -1.14 67.99
N VAL A 289 -0.95 -1.07 67.34
CA VAL A 289 -2.14 -0.35 67.84
C VAL A 289 -3.22 -1.29 68.41
N LEU A 290 -3.28 -2.56 67.97
CA LEU A 290 -4.41 -3.48 68.28
C LEU A 290 -4.04 -4.83 68.92
N GLY A 291 -2.75 -5.15 69.10
CA GLY A 291 -2.33 -6.47 69.61
C GLY A 291 -2.40 -7.60 68.57
N LYS A 292 -2.20 -8.86 69.00
CA LYS A 292 -2.13 -10.06 68.12
C LYS A 292 -3.40 -10.21 67.27
N LEU A 293 -3.29 -9.97 65.96
CA LEU A 293 -4.33 -10.32 64.99
C LEU A 293 -3.86 -11.50 64.13
N LEU A 294 -4.63 -12.59 64.14
CA LEU A 294 -4.46 -13.69 63.20
C LEU A 294 -5.04 -13.25 61.85
N ALA A 295 -4.17 -12.85 60.92
CA ALA A 295 -4.56 -12.57 59.55
C ALA A 295 -4.32 -13.80 58.67
N SER A 296 -5.40 -14.36 58.13
CA SER A 296 -5.35 -15.31 57.02
C SER A 296 -4.89 -14.58 55.76
N ALA A 297 -3.68 -14.82 55.29
CA ALA A 297 -3.31 -14.49 53.92
C ALA A 297 -3.70 -15.67 53.01
N ILE A 298 -5.00 -15.78 52.71
CA ILE A 298 -5.41 -16.33 51.42
C ILE A 298 -5.84 -15.08 50.64
N LEU A 299 -4.92 -14.56 49.82
CA LEU A 299 -5.16 -13.46 48.88
C LEU A 299 -4.91 -13.96 47.46
#